data_AF-A0AAW6A8H1-F1
#
_entry.id   AF-A0AAW6A8H1-F1
#
_cell.length_a   1.000
_cell.length_b   1.000
_cell.length_c   1.000
_cell.angle_alpha   90.00
_cell.angle_beta   90.00
_cell.angle_gamma   90.00
#
_symmetry.space_group_name_H-M   'P 1'
#
loop_
_entity.id
_entity.type
_entity.pdbx_description
1 polymer ?
#
loop_
_entity_poly.entity_id
_entity_poly.type
_entity_poly.pdbx_seq_one_letter_code
_entity_poly.pdbx_strand_id
1 'polypeptide(L)'
;MQTLNYSVQNNKVSDLINWIGEGRIGLPELQRPFVWKSSKVRDLIDSLYRGFPIGYIITWSNPDVRLKDGTKARGKTLMIDGQQRVTALRAAIAGEKVMDKRFEMKRICIAFNPKTEEFATRTAAIARDPAWIDDIAVLFKDDFNPFGFVTKFSSKNGYDVNKVAAVIDSVRMLANNEIGNIQLSHRLSINAVTEVFNRINSKGTVLSSADFIMSKLSADTEHHGDMLRKTVEYFTRLLHDGTALDDITSNDTPFASSDYYRMVTWAANENSNLYLPEFGDIFHIILNVKFNRGKHSDLISLVSGRDFTTKQYTQAAMDDTYMRLSAGINLVTDRSNFQRFVMILRGMGVVTSDRTKIQGTGVLNFGYALYLLLKQEMHTGLSNSQIENVVRRWILLSILTHRYSGSSETQSEADIKMFRNGDPLAVLTMQEKLNLTDEFWTDMLPKNLVTSSAVTNLWRVFLMSQVRKQSHLWLERDLSLVDALTEEGNVHHIFPRAYLIKHGFGKSEYNQIANYVFLSQPRNLQISDQAPKDYLSNPDIMHYGSAENFSENAMPLSLRTMDYTSYESFLEQRRILMADSIRRLYYSFALA
;
A
#
# COMPACT_ATOMS: atom_id res chain seq x y z
N MET A 1 11.51 -39.76 3.31
CA MET A 1 11.47 -38.80 4.43
C MET A 1 11.39 -37.41 3.84
N GLN A 2 10.41 -36.60 4.24
CA GLN A 2 10.31 -35.20 3.82
C GLN A 2 11.47 -34.43 4.47
N THR A 3 12.33 -33.82 3.67
CA THR A 3 13.41 -32.97 4.18
C THR A 3 12.80 -31.76 4.88
N LEU A 4 13.07 -31.58 6.17
CA LEU A 4 12.60 -30.40 6.91
C LEU A 4 13.24 -29.15 6.30
N ASN A 5 12.41 -28.15 5.99
CA ASN A 5 12.84 -26.87 5.42
C ASN A 5 13.25 -25.84 6.49
N TYR A 6 13.50 -26.28 7.72
CA TYR A 6 13.89 -25.43 8.84
C TYR A 6 14.75 -26.21 9.84
N SER A 7 15.49 -25.49 10.68
CA SER A 7 16.18 -25.98 11.88
C SER A 7 15.75 -25.16 13.10
N VAL A 8 15.89 -25.74 14.29
CA VAL A 8 15.63 -25.04 15.56
C VAL A 8 16.95 -24.93 16.32
N GLN A 9 17.29 -23.71 16.73
CA GLN A 9 18.49 -23.40 17.52
C GLN A 9 18.10 -22.48 18.66
N ASN A 10 18.96 -22.33 19.67
CA ASN A 10 18.78 -21.33 20.72
C ASN A 10 19.82 -20.22 20.53
N ASN A 11 19.41 -18.97 20.72
CA ASN A 11 20.30 -17.81 20.69
C ASN A 11 20.12 -16.99 21.97
N LYS A 12 21.21 -16.44 22.51
CA LYS A 12 21.12 -15.54 23.67
C LYS A 12 20.45 -14.23 23.27
N VAL A 13 19.75 -13.62 24.23
CA VAL A 13 19.16 -12.29 24.06
C VAL A 13 20.23 -11.26 23.65
N SER A 14 21.40 -11.28 24.29
CA SER A 14 22.54 -10.41 23.96
C SER A 14 23.00 -10.57 22.51
N ASP A 15 23.11 -11.80 22.03
CA ASP A 15 23.57 -12.09 20.67
C ASP A 15 22.58 -11.53 19.65
N LEU A 16 21.28 -11.70 19.88
CA LEU A 16 20.23 -11.17 19.01
C LEU A 16 20.22 -9.64 18.97
N ILE A 17 20.34 -8.98 20.14
CA ILE A 17 20.42 -7.52 20.23
C ILE A 17 21.64 -7.02 19.44
N ASN A 18 22.80 -7.64 19.64
CA ASN A 18 24.04 -7.27 18.96
C ASN A 18 23.97 -7.51 17.46
N TRP A 19 23.47 -8.67 17.00
CA TRP A 19 23.33 -8.96 15.57
C TRP A 19 22.42 -7.99 14.84
N ILE A 20 21.41 -7.46 15.53
CA ILE A 20 20.53 -6.44 14.97
C ILE A 20 21.21 -5.07 14.98
N GLY A 21 21.87 -4.70 16.09
CA GLY A 21 22.63 -3.44 16.18
C GLY A 21 23.76 -3.34 15.14
N GLU A 22 24.40 -4.47 14.81
CA GLU A 22 25.42 -4.58 13.76
C GLU A 22 24.84 -4.75 12.34
N GLY A 23 23.52 -4.82 12.18
CA GLY A 23 22.87 -5.02 10.87
C GLY A 23 23.04 -6.42 10.26
N ARG A 24 23.50 -7.42 11.02
CA ARG A 24 23.60 -8.84 10.57
C ARG A 24 22.23 -9.48 10.40
N ILE A 25 21.29 -9.15 11.28
CA ILE A 25 19.88 -9.48 11.15
C ILE A 25 19.14 -8.22 10.72
N GLY A 26 18.66 -8.21 9.48
CA GLY A 26 17.70 -7.23 9.02
C GLY A 26 16.37 -7.45 9.73
N LEU A 27 15.97 -6.48 10.54
CA LEU A 27 14.58 -6.36 10.95
C LEU A 27 13.80 -5.71 9.78
N PRO A 28 12.54 -6.10 9.53
CA PRO A 28 11.64 -5.37 8.62
C PRO A 28 11.22 -4.01 9.17
N GLU A 29 12.20 -3.26 9.69
CA GLU A 29 12.10 -2.48 10.91
C GLU A 29 11.24 -1.23 10.81
N LEU A 30 10.69 -0.91 9.63
CA LEU A 30 10.19 0.43 9.33
C LEU A 30 8.75 0.54 8.84
N GLN A 31 8.02 -0.58 8.76
CA GLN A 31 6.59 -0.52 8.38
C GLN A 31 5.62 -1.01 9.43
N ARG A 32 6.11 -1.47 10.57
CA ARG A 32 5.26 -1.75 11.71
C ARG A 32 5.74 -0.91 12.87
N PRO A 33 5.15 0.29 13.05
CA PRO A 33 5.28 0.98 14.31
C PRO A 33 5.21 0.02 15.49
N PHE A 34 6.02 0.27 16.51
CA PHE A 34 5.96 -0.52 17.73
C PHE A 34 4.57 -0.37 18.35
N VAL A 35 3.79 -1.45 18.39
CA VAL A 35 2.38 -1.43 18.81
C VAL A 35 2.17 -1.96 20.22
N TRP A 36 3.20 -2.53 20.83
CA TRP A 36 3.12 -3.03 22.19
C TRP A 36 3.08 -1.87 23.19
N LYS A 37 2.10 -1.91 24.10
CA LYS A 37 2.08 -1.02 25.26
C LYS A 37 3.26 -1.37 26.18
N SER A 38 3.76 -0.40 26.94
CA SER A 38 4.86 -0.60 27.90
C SER A 38 4.56 -1.73 28.90
N SER A 39 3.29 -1.95 29.26
CA SER A 39 2.89 -3.08 30.13
C SER A 39 3.20 -4.43 29.51
N LYS A 40 3.04 -4.61 28.20
CA LYS A 40 3.35 -5.86 27.51
C LYS A 40 4.87 -6.10 27.41
N VAL A 41 5.65 -5.01 27.32
CA VAL A 41 7.12 -5.07 27.41
C VAL A 41 7.55 -5.51 28.79
N ARG A 42 6.95 -4.95 29.85
CA ARG A 42 7.14 -5.39 31.24
C ARG A 42 6.84 -6.88 31.41
N ASP A 43 5.71 -7.36 30.88
CA ASP A 43 5.31 -8.78 30.98
C ASP A 43 6.32 -9.72 30.31
N LEU A 44 6.89 -9.29 29.18
CA LEU A 44 7.95 -10.04 28.48
C LEU A 44 9.21 -10.16 29.35
N ILE A 45 9.63 -9.06 29.98
CA ILE A 45 10.80 -9.03 30.86
C ILE A 45 10.56 -9.85 32.13
N ASP A 46 9.39 -9.74 32.75
CA ASP A 46 9.00 -10.56 33.91
C ASP A 46 8.97 -12.06 33.55
N SER A 47 8.48 -12.41 32.35
CA SER A 47 8.51 -13.78 31.84
C SER A 47 9.93 -14.31 31.71
N LEU A 48 10.86 -13.50 31.16
CA LEU A 48 12.27 -13.86 31.08
C LEU A 48 12.91 -14.03 32.48
N TYR A 49 12.59 -13.14 33.42
CA TYR A 49 13.11 -13.21 34.79
C TYR A 49 12.65 -14.47 35.53
N ARG A 50 11.39 -14.86 35.32
CA ARG A 50 10.79 -16.08 35.92
C ARG A 50 11.17 -17.38 35.19
N GLY A 51 11.93 -17.30 34.10
CA GLY A 51 12.26 -18.47 33.27
C GLY A 51 11.08 -19.04 32.48
N PHE A 52 10.06 -18.23 32.20
CA PHE A 52 8.90 -18.63 31.40
C PHE A 52 9.21 -18.57 29.90
N PRO A 53 8.61 -19.46 29.09
CA PRO A 53 8.81 -19.43 27.64
C PRO A 53 8.20 -18.17 27.02
N ILE A 54 9.00 -17.44 26.23
CA ILE A 54 8.58 -16.23 25.51
C ILE A 54 8.33 -16.46 24.00
N GLY A 55 8.20 -17.74 23.61
CA GLY A 55 8.00 -18.22 22.25
C GLY A 55 9.27 -18.24 21.40
N TYR A 56 9.11 -18.41 20.09
CA TYR A 56 10.22 -18.52 19.12
C TYR A 56 10.37 -17.26 18.29
N ILE A 57 11.58 -16.92 17.86
CA ILE A 57 11.79 -16.05 16.70
C ILE A 57 11.94 -16.91 15.44
N ILE A 58 11.67 -16.33 14.27
CA ILE A 58 11.87 -17.01 13.00
C ILE A 58 12.82 -16.19 12.17
N THR A 59 13.88 -16.80 11.67
CA THR A 59 14.88 -16.15 10.82
C THR A 59 15.03 -16.89 9.50
N TRP A 60 15.41 -16.16 8.46
CA TRP A 60 15.72 -16.73 7.14
C TRP A 60 16.96 -16.04 6.57
N SER A 61 17.89 -16.79 6.02
CA SER A 61 19.12 -16.23 5.43
C SER A 61 19.07 -16.31 3.91
N ASN A 62 19.47 -15.23 3.24
CA ASN A 62 19.66 -15.24 1.79
C ASN A 62 20.79 -16.19 1.39
N PRO A 63 20.81 -16.66 0.12
CA PRO A 63 21.96 -17.34 -0.44
C PRO A 63 23.24 -16.50 -0.37
N ASP A 64 24.39 -17.18 -0.31
CA ASP A 64 25.72 -16.53 -0.33
C ASP A 64 25.97 -15.80 -1.66
N VAL A 65 26.63 -14.64 -1.58
CA VAL A 65 26.99 -13.81 -2.74
C VAL A 65 28.46 -14.04 -3.11
N ARG A 66 28.76 -14.25 -4.40
CA ARG A 66 30.15 -14.32 -4.88
C ARG A 66 30.74 -12.93 -4.99
N LEU A 67 31.89 -12.73 -4.35
CA LEU A 67 32.67 -11.49 -4.36
C LEU A 67 33.58 -11.42 -5.60
N LYS A 68 34.06 -10.20 -5.89
CA LYS A 68 34.90 -9.91 -7.07
C LYS A 68 36.25 -10.64 -7.04
N ASP A 69 36.71 -11.04 -5.86
CA ASP A 69 37.94 -11.83 -5.62
C ASP A 69 37.73 -13.36 -5.69
N GLY A 70 36.51 -13.82 -5.99
CA GLY A 70 36.15 -15.23 -6.07
C GLY A 70 35.73 -15.87 -4.74
N THR A 71 35.81 -15.16 -3.62
CA THR A 71 35.34 -15.63 -2.31
C THR A 71 33.81 -15.49 -2.19
N LYS A 72 33.21 -16.07 -1.14
CA LYS A 72 31.76 -15.99 -0.89
C LYS A 72 31.48 -15.16 0.37
N ALA A 73 30.66 -14.13 0.25
CA ALA A 73 30.07 -13.43 1.37
C ALA A 73 28.80 -14.13 1.83
N ARG A 74 28.67 -14.33 3.15
CA ARG A 74 27.49 -14.96 3.76
C ARG A 74 26.27 -14.05 3.57
N GLY A 75 25.15 -14.61 3.10
CA GLY A 75 23.92 -13.84 2.91
C GLY A 75 23.40 -13.22 4.21
N LYS A 76 22.89 -11.97 4.15
CA LYS A 76 22.25 -11.30 5.30
C LYS A 76 21.06 -12.13 5.81
N THR A 77 20.92 -12.19 7.14
CA THR A 77 19.79 -12.89 7.78
C THR A 77 18.65 -11.91 7.99
N LEU A 78 17.42 -12.37 7.81
CA LEU A 78 16.20 -11.60 7.91
C LEU A 78 15.36 -12.15 9.06
N MET A 79 14.81 -11.27 9.89
CA MET A 79 13.80 -11.67 10.87
C MET A 79 12.43 -11.75 10.20
N ILE A 80 11.82 -12.92 10.27
CA ILE A 80 10.53 -13.23 9.67
C ILE A 80 9.42 -13.03 10.70
N ASP A 81 9.60 -13.54 11.92
CA ASP A 81 8.67 -13.36 13.03
C ASP A 81 9.44 -13.14 14.34
N GLY A 82 8.77 -12.51 15.31
CA GLY A 82 9.35 -12.13 16.59
C GLY A 82 9.79 -10.67 16.68
N GLN A 83 9.56 -9.86 15.64
CA GLN A 83 9.99 -8.45 15.58
C GLN A 83 9.59 -7.65 16.81
N GLN A 84 8.30 -7.62 17.18
CA GLN A 84 7.84 -6.82 18.34
C GLN A 84 8.47 -7.30 19.66
N ARG A 85 8.76 -8.60 19.80
CA ARG A 85 9.46 -9.14 20.98
C ARG A 85 10.89 -8.64 21.02
N VAL A 86 11.61 -8.74 19.91
CA VAL A 86 13.02 -8.34 19.87
C VAL A 86 13.17 -6.82 19.99
N THR A 87 12.30 -6.03 19.36
CA THR A 87 12.24 -4.57 19.57
C THR A 87 11.92 -4.24 21.04
N ALA A 88 11.04 -5.00 21.70
CA ALA A 88 10.76 -4.82 23.14
C ALA A 88 11.99 -5.12 24.01
N LEU A 89 12.78 -6.14 23.66
CA LEU A 89 14.04 -6.45 24.35
C LEU A 89 15.08 -5.35 24.14
N ARG A 90 15.26 -4.85 22.92
CA ARG A 90 16.13 -3.70 22.64
C ARG A 90 15.72 -2.46 23.43
N ALA A 91 14.41 -2.18 23.49
CA ALA A 91 13.89 -1.09 24.28
C ALA A 91 14.18 -1.28 25.78
N ALA A 92 13.84 -2.43 26.36
CA ALA A 92 13.95 -2.64 27.80
C ALA A 92 15.40 -2.85 28.29
N ILE A 93 16.22 -3.60 27.54
CA ILE A 93 17.57 -4.00 27.93
C ILE A 93 18.62 -3.03 27.38
N ALA A 94 18.65 -2.82 26.07
CA ALA A 94 19.65 -1.94 25.43
C ALA A 94 19.33 -0.44 25.62
N GLY A 95 18.15 -0.11 26.11
CA GLY A 95 17.78 1.27 26.43
C GLY A 95 17.37 2.11 25.22
N GLU A 96 17.13 1.47 24.08
CA GLU A 96 16.86 2.18 22.83
C GLU A 96 15.47 2.83 22.81
N LYS A 97 15.31 3.83 21.94
CA LYS A 97 14.00 4.42 21.62
C LYS A 97 13.31 3.59 20.54
N VAL A 98 12.00 3.46 20.64
CA VAL A 98 11.15 2.77 19.65
C VAL A 98 10.27 3.78 18.93
N MET A 99 10.04 3.54 17.64
CA MET A 99 9.17 4.36 16.82
C MET A 99 7.72 3.85 16.92
N ASP A 100 6.79 4.70 17.34
CA ASP A 100 5.38 4.33 17.48
C ASP A 100 4.55 4.56 16.20
N LYS A 101 3.22 4.36 16.27
CA LYS A 101 2.29 4.51 15.13
C LYS A 101 2.25 5.90 14.52
N ARG A 102 2.73 6.91 15.24
CA ARG A 102 2.84 8.30 14.79
C ARG A 102 4.24 8.64 14.33
N PHE A 103 5.12 7.64 14.24
CA PHE A 103 6.55 7.78 13.95
C PHE A 103 7.29 8.60 15.00
N GLU A 104 6.74 8.70 16.21
CA GLU A 104 7.41 9.37 17.33
C GLU A 104 8.39 8.41 18.00
N MET A 105 9.63 8.87 18.20
CA MET A 105 10.64 8.11 18.93
C MET A 105 10.40 8.19 20.44
N LYS A 106 9.92 7.09 21.04
CA LYS A 106 9.58 7.00 22.46
C LYS A 106 10.51 6.06 23.21
N ARG A 107 10.87 6.44 24.43
CA ARG A 107 11.62 5.59 25.36
C ARG A 107 10.64 4.75 26.17
N ILE A 108 10.84 3.43 26.22
CA ILE A 108 10.10 2.53 27.09
C ILE A 108 11.01 2.10 28.25
N CYS A 109 10.80 2.71 29.42
CA CYS A 109 11.52 2.37 30.64
C CYS A 109 10.76 1.32 31.44
N ILE A 110 11.41 0.19 31.71
CA ILE A 110 10.91 -0.84 32.62
C ILE A 110 11.65 -0.68 33.94
N ALA A 111 10.89 -0.48 35.01
CA ALA A 111 11.39 -0.35 36.36
C ALA A 111 11.38 -1.69 37.09
N PHE A 112 12.23 -1.83 38.10
CA PHE A 112 12.37 -3.03 38.91
C PHE A 112 12.56 -2.72 40.38
N ASN A 113 11.89 -3.46 41.27
CA ASN A 113 12.03 -3.34 42.71
C ASN A 113 12.87 -4.50 43.27
N PRO A 114 14.11 -4.27 43.73
CA PRO A 114 14.97 -5.35 44.23
C PRO A 114 14.50 -6.03 45.53
N LYS A 115 13.53 -5.44 46.24
CA LYS A 115 12.98 -6.02 47.48
C LYS A 115 11.78 -6.93 47.21
N THR A 116 10.88 -6.53 46.30
CA THR A 116 9.70 -7.33 45.94
C THR A 116 9.91 -8.21 44.71
N GLU A 117 11.01 -8.00 43.98
CA GLU A 117 11.33 -8.64 42.69
C GLU A 117 10.23 -8.42 41.62
N GLU A 118 9.60 -7.24 41.65
CA GLU A 118 8.52 -6.88 40.74
C GLU A 118 9.01 -5.94 39.63
N PHE A 119 8.57 -6.22 38.41
CA PHE A 119 8.70 -5.30 37.28
C PHE A 119 7.47 -4.40 37.13
N ALA A 120 7.71 -3.13 36.81
CA ALA A 120 6.67 -2.14 36.56
C ALA A 120 7.01 -1.24 35.36
N THR A 121 6.01 -0.64 34.75
CA THR A 121 6.26 0.45 33.78
C THR A 121 6.60 1.72 34.54
N ARG A 122 7.62 2.48 34.10
CA ARG A 122 8.01 3.72 34.76
C ARG A 122 6.85 4.72 34.83
N THR A 123 6.61 5.25 36.03
CA THR A 123 5.68 6.35 36.30
C THR A 123 6.39 7.46 37.08
N ALA A 124 5.78 8.64 37.18
CA ALA A 124 6.34 9.74 37.97
C ALA A 124 6.51 9.38 39.47
N ALA A 125 5.65 8.49 40.00
CA ALA A 125 5.76 7.99 41.36
C ALA A 125 6.97 7.04 41.51
N ILE A 126 7.09 6.05 40.62
CA ILE A 126 8.20 5.09 40.62
C ILE A 126 9.55 5.80 40.41
N ALA A 127 9.61 6.81 39.54
CA ALA A 127 10.85 7.56 39.30
C ALA A 127 11.35 8.35 40.51
N ARG A 128 10.47 8.63 41.50
CA ARG A 128 10.82 9.35 42.73
C ARG A 128 11.01 8.41 43.93
N ASP A 129 10.60 7.16 43.81
CA ASP A 129 10.67 6.17 44.88
C ASP A 129 12.08 5.53 44.91
N PRO A 130 12.87 5.75 45.98
CA PRO A 130 14.23 5.22 46.08
C PRO A 130 14.29 3.69 46.14
N ALA A 131 13.18 3.01 46.43
CA ALA A 131 13.10 1.54 46.46
C ALA A 131 13.07 0.91 45.05
N TRP A 132 12.88 1.73 44.00
CA TRP A 132 12.84 1.27 42.62
C TRP A 132 14.10 1.66 41.85
N ILE A 133 14.48 0.77 40.93
CA ILE A 133 15.34 1.09 39.79
C ILE A 133 14.38 1.50 38.68
N ASP A 134 14.35 2.78 38.32
CA ASP A 134 13.30 3.33 37.44
C ASP A 134 13.50 3.00 35.95
N ASP A 135 14.70 2.53 35.57
CA ASP A 135 15.00 1.95 34.26
C ASP A 135 16.10 0.86 34.38
N ILE A 136 15.73 -0.40 34.12
CA ILE A 136 16.66 -1.53 34.16
C ILE A 136 17.77 -1.46 33.10
N ALA A 137 17.59 -0.69 32.03
CA ALA A 137 18.60 -0.53 30.97
C ALA A 137 19.96 -0.05 31.52
N VAL A 138 19.96 0.67 32.65
CA VAL A 138 21.19 1.12 33.33
C VAL A 138 22.07 -0.06 33.77
N LEU A 139 21.49 -1.22 34.09
CA LEU A 139 22.20 -2.39 34.59
C LEU A 139 22.96 -3.16 33.48
N PHE A 140 22.66 -2.85 32.21
CA PHE A 140 23.20 -3.52 31.04
C PHE A 140 24.20 -2.67 30.25
N LYS A 141 24.53 -1.48 30.73
CA LYS A 141 25.57 -0.65 30.11
C LYS A 141 26.95 -1.27 30.32
N ASP A 142 27.83 -1.10 29.33
CA ASP A 142 29.20 -1.62 29.38
C ASP A 142 30.03 -1.02 30.53
N ASP A 143 29.72 0.22 30.92
CA ASP A 143 30.38 0.96 32.03
C ASP A 143 29.70 0.75 33.39
N PHE A 144 28.70 -0.13 33.48
CA PHE A 144 27.99 -0.38 34.73
C PHE A 144 28.91 -1.04 35.77
N ASN A 145 29.03 -0.41 36.95
CA ASN A 145 29.76 -0.95 38.10
C ASN A 145 28.77 -1.62 39.10
N PRO A 146 28.67 -2.96 39.12
CA PRO A 146 27.68 -3.66 39.96
C PRO A 146 27.93 -3.45 41.45
N PHE A 147 29.20 -3.53 41.88
CA PHE A 147 29.56 -3.40 43.29
C PHE A 147 29.22 -2.01 43.84
N GLY A 148 29.61 -0.97 43.10
CA GLY A 148 29.32 0.42 43.49
C GLY A 148 27.81 0.70 43.51
N PHE A 149 27.08 0.21 42.51
CA PHE A 149 25.63 0.36 42.43
C PHE A 149 24.92 -0.33 43.60
N VAL A 150 25.21 -1.62 43.84
CA VAL A 150 24.57 -2.42 44.89
C VAL A 150 24.87 -1.83 46.27
N THR A 151 26.11 -1.41 46.55
CA THR A 151 26.48 -0.80 47.83
C THR A 151 25.71 0.49 48.07
N LYS A 152 25.64 1.37 47.07
CA LYS A 152 24.92 2.65 47.16
C LYS A 152 23.41 2.44 47.30
N PHE A 153 22.84 1.53 46.54
CA PHE A 153 21.41 1.22 46.56
C PHE A 153 20.98 0.60 47.90
N SER A 154 21.79 -0.33 48.42
CA SER A 154 21.55 -1.00 49.70
C SER A 154 21.66 -0.05 50.88
N SER A 155 22.70 0.80 50.90
CA SER A 155 22.89 1.84 51.91
C SER A 155 21.72 2.84 51.93
N LYS A 156 21.28 3.31 50.76
CA LYS A 156 20.19 4.28 50.63
C LYS A 156 18.84 3.74 51.13
N ASN A 157 18.57 2.45 50.97
CA ASN A 157 17.27 1.84 51.27
C ASN A 157 17.28 0.94 52.53
N GLY A 158 18.43 0.78 53.19
CA GLY A 158 18.57 -0.10 54.35
C GLY A 158 18.40 -1.59 54.01
N TYR A 159 18.87 -2.01 52.83
CA TYR A 159 18.76 -3.41 52.37
C TYR A 159 20.05 -4.20 52.58
N ASP A 160 19.93 -5.53 52.65
CA ASP A 160 21.09 -6.42 52.71
C ASP A 160 21.84 -6.43 51.37
N VAL A 161 23.13 -6.11 51.42
CA VAL A 161 24.00 -5.97 50.24
C VAL A 161 24.07 -7.27 49.43
N ASN A 162 24.15 -8.42 50.11
CA ASN A 162 24.28 -9.71 49.42
C ASN A 162 22.97 -10.12 48.74
N LYS A 163 21.82 -9.86 49.37
CA LYS A 163 20.51 -10.10 48.76
C LYS A 163 20.29 -9.22 47.54
N VAL A 164 20.59 -7.92 47.64
CA VAL A 164 20.48 -7.01 46.50
C VAL A 164 21.46 -7.42 45.39
N ALA A 165 22.70 -7.80 45.72
CA ALA A 165 23.67 -8.28 44.73
C ALA A 165 23.11 -9.48 43.93
N ALA A 166 22.59 -10.49 44.62
CA ALA A 166 22.04 -11.69 43.99
C ALA A 166 20.88 -11.35 43.04
N VAL A 167 19.95 -10.50 43.47
CA VAL A 167 18.81 -10.09 42.65
C VAL A 167 19.25 -9.26 41.43
N ILE A 168 20.21 -8.34 41.61
CA ILE A 168 20.76 -7.55 40.49
C ILE A 168 21.47 -8.46 39.48
N ASP A 169 22.22 -9.47 39.95
CA ASP A 169 22.83 -10.46 39.06
C ASP A 169 21.78 -11.26 38.30
N SER A 170 20.67 -11.67 38.94
CA SER A 170 19.53 -12.32 38.28
C SER A 170 18.91 -11.43 37.18
N VAL A 171 18.76 -10.12 37.41
CA VAL A 171 18.29 -9.18 36.38
C VAL A 171 19.30 -9.08 35.24
N ARG A 172 20.60 -9.02 35.52
CA ARG A 172 21.64 -8.97 34.47
C ARG A 172 21.71 -10.25 33.65
N MET A 173 21.35 -11.39 34.25
CA MET A 173 21.28 -12.68 33.55
C MET A 173 20.19 -12.75 32.47
N LEU A 174 19.23 -11.81 32.45
CA LEU A 174 18.24 -11.70 31.37
C LEU A 174 18.87 -11.59 29.97
N ALA A 175 20.03 -10.94 29.86
CA ALA A 175 20.76 -10.83 28.59
C ALA A 175 21.32 -12.17 28.11
N ASN A 176 21.54 -13.13 29.02
CA ASN A 176 22.04 -14.46 28.72
C ASN A 176 20.93 -15.50 28.51
N ASN A 177 19.67 -15.14 28.72
CA ASN A 177 18.56 -16.05 28.47
C ASN A 177 18.53 -16.49 27.01
N GLU A 178 18.19 -17.75 26.80
CA GLU A 178 18.08 -18.34 25.47
C GLU A 178 16.66 -18.16 24.91
N ILE A 179 16.59 -17.76 23.64
CA ILE A 179 15.37 -17.70 22.85
C ILE A 179 15.48 -18.73 21.73
N GLY A 180 14.44 -19.53 21.55
CA GLY A 180 14.35 -20.45 20.41
C GLY A 180 14.25 -19.68 19.09
N ASN A 181 15.10 -20.04 18.14
CA ASN A 181 15.17 -19.50 16.79
C ASN A 181 14.90 -20.61 15.78
N ILE A 182 13.80 -20.47 15.05
CA ILE A 182 13.48 -21.32 13.91
C ILE A 182 14.17 -20.71 12.69
N GLN A 183 15.25 -21.33 12.22
CA GLN A 183 15.95 -20.89 11.03
C GLN A 183 15.39 -21.61 9.80
N LEU A 184 14.74 -20.84 8.93
CA LEU A 184 14.25 -21.31 7.65
C LEU A 184 15.41 -21.58 6.70
N SER A 185 15.28 -22.64 5.90
CA SER A 185 16.27 -23.04 4.91
C SER A 185 16.53 -21.93 3.88
N HIS A 186 17.80 -21.63 3.62
CA HIS A 186 18.24 -20.70 2.57
C HIS A 186 17.81 -21.13 1.15
N ARG A 187 17.31 -22.36 0.99
CA ARG A 187 16.79 -22.89 -0.27
C ARG A 187 15.34 -22.48 -0.54
N LEU A 188 14.61 -22.01 0.48
CA LEU A 188 13.24 -21.57 0.31
C LEU A 188 13.19 -20.30 -0.55
N SER A 189 12.22 -20.25 -1.45
CA SER A 189 11.90 -19.03 -2.19
C SER A 189 11.23 -18.02 -1.26
N ILE A 190 11.32 -16.73 -1.59
CA ILE A 190 10.66 -15.65 -0.85
C ILE A 190 9.16 -15.92 -0.70
N ASN A 191 8.50 -16.39 -1.75
CA ASN A 191 7.08 -16.69 -1.72
C ASN A 191 6.76 -17.78 -0.70
N ALA A 192 7.60 -18.82 -0.63
CA ALA A 192 7.46 -19.87 0.39
C ALA A 192 7.71 -19.33 1.80
N VAL A 193 8.70 -18.44 2.00
CA VAL A 193 8.96 -17.79 3.29
C VAL A 193 7.79 -16.89 3.71
N THR A 194 7.22 -16.14 2.78
CA THR A 194 6.05 -15.28 2.99
C THR A 194 4.82 -16.12 3.35
N GLU A 195 4.62 -17.25 2.68
CA GLU A 195 3.55 -18.19 2.99
C GLU A 195 3.74 -18.82 4.39
N VAL A 196 4.97 -19.24 4.72
CA VAL A 196 5.30 -19.74 6.07
C VAL A 196 4.98 -18.69 7.13
N PHE A 197 5.38 -17.43 6.92
CA PHE A 197 5.04 -16.33 7.83
C PHE A 197 3.53 -16.18 7.98
N ASN A 198 2.79 -16.06 6.87
CA ASN A 198 1.35 -15.80 6.92
C ASN A 198 0.57 -16.97 7.54
N ARG A 199 1.03 -18.21 7.35
CA ARG A 199 0.45 -19.40 8.00
C ARG A 199 0.68 -19.40 9.51
N ILE A 200 1.87 -19.00 9.96
CA ILE A 200 2.21 -18.92 11.38
C ILE A 200 1.50 -17.74 12.04
N ASN A 201 1.42 -16.61 11.35
CA ASN A 201 0.82 -15.37 11.83
C ASN A 201 -0.69 -15.28 11.55
N SER A 202 -1.43 -16.35 11.84
CA SER A 202 -2.87 -16.50 11.53
C SER A 202 -3.81 -15.48 12.20
N LYS A 203 -3.35 -14.76 13.23
CA LYS A 203 -4.11 -13.73 13.96
C LYS A 203 -3.48 -12.33 13.92
N GLY A 204 -2.38 -12.16 13.18
CA GLY A 204 -1.65 -10.88 13.11
C GLY A 204 -1.62 -10.31 11.69
N THR A 205 -0.84 -9.25 11.50
CA THR A 205 -0.76 -8.55 10.21
C THR A 205 -0.02 -9.40 9.17
N VAL A 206 -0.69 -9.66 8.04
CA VAL A 206 -0.14 -10.33 6.85
C VAL A 206 1.13 -9.60 6.40
N LEU A 207 2.23 -10.32 6.19
CA LEU A 207 3.47 -9.76 5.65
C LEU A 207 3.43 -9.86 4.13
N SER A 208 3.67 -8.74 3.47
CA SER A 208 3.70 -8.66 2.02
C SER A 208 5.12 -8.91 1.49
N SER A 209 5.27 -9.35 0.25
CA SER A 209 6.57 -9.40 -0.43
C SER A 209 7.25 -8.03 -0.50
N ALA A 210 6.48 -6.93 -0.51
CA ALA A 210 7.03 -5.59 -0.46
C ALA A 210 7.70 -5.27 0.90
N ASP A 211 7.18 -5.83 2.00
CA ASP A 211 7.77 -5.66 3.34
C ASP A 211 9.17 -6.29 3.42
N PHE A 212 9.37 -7.41 2.71
CA PHE A 212 10.68 -8.05 2.56
C PHE A 212 11.68 -7.18 1.78
N ILE A 213 11.23 -6.51 0.70
CA ILE A 213 12.06 -5.57 -0.05
C ILE A 213 12.54 -4.46 0.88
N MET A 214 11.60 -3.85 1.63
CA MET A 214 11.90 -2.77 2.57
C MET A 214 12.91 -3.18 3.63
N SER A 215 12.74 -4.37 4.20
CA SER A 215 13.69 -4.91 5.18
C SER A 215 15.08 -5.12 4.59
N LYS A 216 15.14 -5.67 3.38
CA LYS A 216 16.41 -5.95 2.71
C LYS A 216 17.17 -4.67 2.38
N LEU A 217 16.46 -3.65 1.88
CA LEU A 217 17.02 -2.33 1.62
C LEU A 217 17.52 -1.66 2.91
N SER A 218 16.74 -1.73 3.98
CA SER A 218 17.11 -1.13 5.28
C SER A 218 18.41 -1.67 5.85
N ALA A 219 18.69 -2.96 5.62
CA ALA A 219 19.92 -3.60 6.09
C ALA A 219 21.15 -3.25 5.23
N ASP A 220 21.00 -2.51 4.12
CA ASP A 220 22.07 -2.24 3.16
C ASP A 220 22.50 -0.78 3.12
N THR A 221 23.45 -0.42 3.98
CA THR A 221 24.01 0.93 4.04
C THR A 221 25.10 1.18 3.00
N GLU A 222 25.75 0.11 2.49
CA GLU A 222 26.83 0.22 1.49
C GLU A 222 26.32 0.80 0.17
N HIS A 223 25.10 0.41 -0.23
CA HIS A 223 24.45 0.88 -1.45
C HIS A 223 23.41 1.98 -1.20
N HIS A 224 23.42 2.60 -0.01
CA HIS A 224 22.40 3.56 0.44
C HIS A 224 20.96 3.01 0.40
N GLY A 225 20.79 1.70 0.55
CA GLY A 225 19.49 1.03 0.55
C GLY A 225 18.57 1.55 1.65
N ASP A 226 19.12 1.90 2.82
CA ASP A 226 18.40 2.54 3.91
C ASP A 226 17.78 3.89 3.50
N MET A 227 18.53 4.70 2.74
CA MET A 227 18.03 5.96 2.18
C MET A 227 17.03 5.74 1.05
N LEU A 228 17.28 4.80 0.13
CA LEU A 228 16.33 4.45 -0.93
C LEU A 228 14.98 4.00 -0.35
N ARG A 229 15.01 3.18 0.71
CA ARG A 229 13.82 2.77 1.46
C ARG A 229 13.07 3.98 2.02
N LYS A 230 13.77 4.87 2.73
CA LYS A 230 13.19 6.10 3.31
C LYS A 230 12.58 6.99 2.23
N THR A 231 13.22 7.14 1.07
CA THR A 231 12.70 7.94 -0.05
C THR A 231 11.32 7.45 -0.49
N VAL A 232 11.16 6.14 -0.72
CA VAL A 232 9.86 5.56 -1.12
C VAL A 232 8.82 5.73 -0.02
N GLU A 233 9.20 5.47 1.23
CA GLU A 233 8.28 5.56 2.36
C GLU A 233 7.80 6.99 2.61
N TYR A 234 8.73 7.94 2.69
CA TYR A 234 8.40 9.34 2.92
C TYR A 234 7.66 9.94 1.73
N PHE A 235 7.97 9.55 0.48
CA PHE A 235 7.17 9.96 -0.67
C PHE A 235 5.70 9.55 -0.53
N THR A 236 5.45 8.28 -0.25
CA THR A 236 4.07 7.77 -0.12
C THR A 236 3.38 8.36 1.10
N ARG A 237 4.07 8.51 2.23
CA ARG A 237 3.53 9.19 3.43
C ARG A 237 3.16 10.64 3.15
N LEU A 238 4.01 11.41 2.47
CA LEU A 238 3.75 12.81 2.15
C LEU A 238 2.58 13.01 1.19
N LEU A 239 2.37 12.08 0.24
CA LEU A 239 1.17 12.09 -0.61
C LEU A 239 -0.12 11.86 0.16
N HIS A 240 -0.07 11.12 1.28
CA HIS A 240 -1.22 10.88 2.14
C HIS A 240 -1.43 11.98 3.18
N ASP A 241 -0.34 12.51 3.72
CA ASP A 241 -0.32 13.48 4.80
C ASP A 241 0.89 14.41 4.64
N GLY A 242 0.65 15.58 4.03
CA GLY A 242 1.68 16.59 3.85
C GLY A 242 2.20 17.18 5.17
N THR A 243 1.43 17.09 6.26
CA THR A 243 1.84 17.62 7.57
C THR A 243 2.98 16.81 8.20
N ALA A 244 3.20 15.57 7.71
CA ALA A 244 4.30 14.72 8.14
C ALA A 244 5.69 15.27 7.78
N LEU A 245 5.78 16.30 6.93
CA LEU A 245 7.07 16.85 6.51
C LEU A 245 7.88 17.40 7.69
N ASP A 246 7.25 18.12 8.61
CA ASP A 246 7.90 18.71 9.78
C ASP A 246 8.43 17.62 10.72
N ASP A 247 7.64 16.56 10.91
CA ASP A 247 8.02 15.38 11.69
C ASP A 247 9.23 14.66 11.08
N ILE A 248 9.24 14.46 9.76
CA ILE A 248 10.35 13.81 9.04
C ILE A 248 11.62 14.65 9.18
N THR A 249 11.49 15.96 8.98
CA THR A 249 12.61 16.91 9.06
C THR A 249 13.24 16.92 10.46
N SER A 250 12.41 16.88 11.49
CA SER A 250 12.85 16.99 12.89
C SER A 250 13.41 15.67 13.44
N ASN A 251 12.84 14.53 13.03
CA ASN A 251 13.17 13.23 13.62
C ASN A 251 14.20 12.40 12.82
N ASP A 252 14.39 12.69 11.53
CA ASP A 252 15.33 11.97 10.66
C ASP A 252 16.34 12.92 10.01
N THR A 253 17.17 13.56 10.85
CA THR A 253 18.20 14.52 10.42
C THR A 253 19.12 13.97 9.32
N PRO A 254 19.58 12.69 9.36
CA PRO A 254 20.39 12.13 8.28
C PRO A 254 19.67 12.12 6.93
N PHE A 255 18.39 11.76 6.90
CA PHE A 255 17.61 11.82 5.67
C PHE A 255 17.36 13.26 5.23
N ALA A 256 16.92 14.12 6.15
CA ALA A 256 16.62 15.54 5.88
C ALA A 256 17.81 16.31 5.29
N SER A 257 19.05 15.89 5.62
CA SER A 257 20.28 16.50 5.11
C SER A 257 20.75 15.92 3.77
N SER A 258 20.08 14.89 3.25
CA SER A 258 20.49 14.17 2.04
C SER A 258 19.82 14.71 0.76
N ASP A 259 20.37 14.36 -0.40
CA ASP A 259 19.73 14.69 -1.69
C ASP A 259 18.38 13.97 -1.87
N TYR A 260 18.20 12.81 -1.23
CA TYR A 260 16.96 12.03 -1.25
C TYR A 260 15.77 12.79 -0.66
N TYR A 261 15.99 13.65 0.33
CA TYR A 261 14.95 14.50 0.91
C TYR A 261 14.36 15.45 -0.13
N ARG A 262 15.23 16.09 -0.93
CA ARG A 262 14.81 17.03 -1.98
C ARG A 262 13.98 16.35 -3.07
N MET A 263 14.17 15.06 -3.31
CA MET A 263 13.43 14.29 -4.32
C MET A 263 11.94 14.19 -3.99
N VAL A 264 11.55 14.20 -2.71
CA VAL A 264 10.19 13.80 -2.29
C VAL A 264 9.43 14.87 -1.52
N THR A 265 10.11 15.88 -0.97
CA THR A 265 9.47 16.95 -0.16
C THR A 265 8.36 17.71 -0.86
N TRP A 266 8.44 17.85 -2.20
CA TRP A 266 7.39 18.50 -2.98
C TRP A 266 6.04 17.79 -2.83
N ALA A 267 6.02 16.48 -2.54
CA ALA A 267 4.81 15.69 -2.38
C ALA A 267 3.97 16.16 -1.20
N ALA A 268 4.57 16.83 -0.20
CA ALA A 268 3.85 17.43 0.92
C ALA A 268 2.82 18.50 0.48
N ASN A 269 3.06 19.11 -0.68
CA ASN A 269 2.21 20.14 -1.27
C ASN A 269 1.36 19.60 -2.44
N GLU A 270 1.33 18.28 -2.65
CA GLU A 270 0.50 17.68 -3.69
C GLU A 270 -0.95 17.57 -3.20
N ASN A 271 -1.82 18.39 -3.78
CA ASN A 271 -3.23 18.46 -3.36
C ASN A 271 -4.12 17.42 -4.06
N SER A 272 -3.58 16.65 -5.01
CA SER A 272 -4.34 15.64 -5.74
C SER A 272 -4.37 14.29 -4.99
N ASN A 273 -5.57 13.81 -4.70
CA ASN A 273 -5.82 12.49 -4.09
C ASN A 273 -6.28 11.42 -5.11
N LEU A 274 -6.11 11.71 -6.41
CA LEU A 274 -6.57 10.85 -7.51
C LEU A 274 -5.72 9.59 -7.68
N TYR A 275 -4.42 9.67 -7.37
CA TYR A 275 -3.49 8.55 -7.38
C TYR A 275 -2.60 8.64 -6.14
N LEU A 276 -2.75 7.68 -5.24
CA LEU A 276 -2.02 7.58 -3.98
C LEU A 276 -1.40 6.18 -3.93
N PRO A 277 -0.22 5.97 -4.53
CA PRO A 277 0.45 4.69 -4.49
C PRO A 277 0.98 4.39 -3.08
N GLU A 278 0.90 3.12 -2.69
CA GLU A 278 1.61 2.60 -1.53
C GLU A 278 3.06 2.21 -1.92
N PHE A 279 3.92 1.99 -0.94
CA PHE A 279 5.32 1.61 -1.18
C PHE A 279 5.48 0.38 -2.09
N GLY A 280 4.61 -0.63 -1.94
CA GLY A 280 4.61 -1.82 -2.79
C GLY A 280 4.29 -1.47 -4.25
N ASP A 281 3.39 -0.52 -4.47
CA ASP A 281 3.05 0.00 -5.79
C ASP A 281 4.26 0.68 -6.45
N ILE A 282 5.01 1.50 -5.69
CA ILE A 282 6.22 2.16 -6.17
C ILE A 282 7.26 1.14 -6.65
N PHE A 283 7.54 0.10 -5.86
CA PHE A 283 8.46 -0.96 -6.29
C PHE A 283 7.94 -1.74 -7.49
N HIS A 284 6.63 -1.95 -7.57
CA HIS A 284 6.02 -2.60 -8.73
C HIS A 284 6.22 -1.77 -10.01
N ILE A 285 6.03 -0.46 -9.96
CA ILE A 285 6.29 0.46 -11.09
C ILE A 285 7.78 0.39 -11.48
N ILE A 286 8.68 0.45 -10.51
CA ILE A 286 10.12 0.39 -10.77
C ILE A 286 10.51 -0.94 -11.41
N LEU A 287 9.96 -2.07 -10.94
CA LEU A 287 10.19 -3.38 -11.54
C LEU A 287 9.81 -3.40 -13.02
N ASN A 288 8.65 -2.85 -13.36
CA ASN A 288 8.18 -2.78 -14.74
C ASN A 288 9.14 -1.93 -15.59
N VAL A 289 9.42 -0.70 -15.15
CA VAL A 289 10.16 0.30 -15.96
C VAL A 289 11.67 0.06 -16.00
N LYS A 290 12.27 -0.37 -14.88
CA LYS A 290 13.73 -0.55 -14.80
C LYS A 290 14.18 -1.98 -15.00
N PHE A 291 13.36 -2.98 -14.71
CA PHE A 291 13.80 -4.38 -14.67
C PHE A 291 13.09 -5.32 -15.64
N ASN A 292 12.02 -4.91 -16.33
CA ASN A 292 11.20 -5.80 -17.16
C ASN A 292 10.64 -6.99 -16.38
N ARG A 293 10.24 -6.72 -15.13
CA ARG A 293 9.70 -7.70 -14.19
C ARG A 293 8.42 -7.14 -13.60
N GLY A 294 7.55 -8.03 -13.13
CA GLY A 294 6.34 -7.62 -12.41
C GLY A 294 6.30 -8.09 -10.97
N LYS A 295 7.07 -9.12 -10.60
CA LYS A 295 6.95 -9.78 -9.30
C LYS A 295 7.85 -9.16 -8.24
N HIS A 296 7.32 -8.80 -7.08
CA HIS A 296 8.14 -8.32 -5.94
C HIS A 296 9.22 -9.32 -5.51
N SER A 297 8.96 -10.62 -5.62
CA SER A 297 9.95 -11.67 -5.36
C SER A 297 11.21 -11.55 -6.23
N ASP A 298 11.05 -11.04 -7.46
CA ASP A 298 12.16 -10.83 -8.37
C ASP A 298 13.00 -9.63 -7.92
N LEU A 299 12.39 -8.55 -7.40
CA LEU A 299 13.17 -7.43 -6.86
C LEU A 299 14.02 -7.86 -5.67
N ILE A 300 13.48 -8.69 -4.76
CA ILE A 300 14.25 -9.22 -3.62
C ILE A 300 15.46 -10.02 -4.10
N SER A 301 15.26 -10.83 -5.12
CA SER A 301 16.35 -11.60 -5.74
C SER A 301 17.39 -10.64 -6.36
N LEU A 302 16.96 -9.62 -7.11
CA LEU A 302 17.82 -8.61 -7.71
C LEU A 302 18.65 -7.87 -6.65
N VAL A 303 18.03 -7.33 -5.59
CA VAL A 303 18.74 -6.60 -4.52
C VAL A 303 19.64 -7.51 -3.67
N SER A 304 19.51 -8.83 -3.85
CA SER A 304 20.43 -9.82 -3.27
C SER A 304 21.60 -10.17 -4.20
N GLY A 305 21.70 -9.54 -5.37
CA GLY A 305 22.73 -9.77 -6.36
C GLY A 305 22.41 -10.88 -7.37
N ARG A 306 21.14 -11.26 -7.54
CA ARG A 306 20.76 -12.30 -8.50
C ARG A 306 20.91 -11.82 -9.93
N ASP A 307 21.80 -12.46 -10.67
CA ASP A 307 21.83 -12.41 -12.12
C ASP A 307 20.86 -13.48 -12.68
N PHE A 308 19.86 -13.04 -13.44
CA PHE A 308 18.83 -13.91 -14.01
C PHE A 308 19.31 -14.67 -15.25
N THR A 309 20.35 -14.20 -15.92
CA THR A 309 20.96 -14.86 -17.07
C THR A 309 21.88 -15.98 -16.61
N THR A 310 22.83 -15.66 -15.73
CA THR A 310 23.80 -16.65 -15.23
C THR A 310 23.24 -17.51 -14.10
N LYS A 311 22.11 -17.11 -13.49
CA LYS A 311 21.52 -17.75 -12.31
C LYS A 311 22.50 -17.83 -11.13
N GLN A 312 23.40 -16.85 -11.02
CA GLN A 312 24.34 -16.71 -9.91
C GLN A 312 24.05 -15.47 -9.08
N TYR A 313 24.56 -15.45 -7.85
CA TYR A 313 24.52 -14.27 -6.98
C TYR A 313 25.91 -13.62 -6.98
N THR A 314 26.02 -12.37 -7.44
CA THR A 314 27.30 -11.66 -7.57
C THR A 314 27.19 -10.23 -7.03
N GLN A 315 28.30 -9.71 -6.52
CA GLN A 315 28.38 -8.32 -6.07
C GLN A 315 28.08 -7.35 -7.23
N ALA A 316 28.62 -7.60 -8.43
CA ALA A 316 28.41 -6.73 -9.59
C ALA A 316 26.92 -6.62 -10.00
N ALA A 317 26.16 -7.72 -9.92
CA ALA A 317 24.73 -7.70 -10.18
C ALA A 317 23.95 -6.95 -9.07
N MET A 318 24.44 -6.99 -7.84
CA MET A 318 23.88 -6.21 -6.73
C MET A 318 24.14 -4.72 -6.93
N ASP A 319 25.38 -4.32 -7.24
CA ASP A 319 25.77 -2.95 -7.56
C ASP A 319 24.88 -2.35 -8.68
N ASP A 320 24.71 -3.08 -9.80
CA ASP A 320 23.84 -2.68 -10.93
C ASP A 320 22.37 -2.52 -10.48
N THR A 321 21.89 -3.45 -9.65
CA THR A 321 20.51 -3.41 -9.16
C THR A 321 20.26 -2.15 -8.35
N TYR A 322 21.11 -1.83 -7.38
CA TYR A 322 20.93 -0.64 -6.54
C TYR A 322 21.03 0.65 -7.35
N MET A 323 21.95 0.72 -8.32
CA MET A 323 22.04 1.84 -9.26
C MET A 323 20.72 2.03 -10.04
N ARG A 324 20.18 0.95 -10.62
CA ARG A 324 18.92 0.99 -11.38
C ARG A 324 17.72 1.27 -10.50
N LEU A 325 17.71 0.76 -9.27
CA LEU A 325 16.67 1.03 -8.28
C LEU A 325 16.65 2.51 -7.89
N SER A 326 17.80 3.11 -7.60
CA SER A 326 17.94 4.55 -7.33
C SER A 326 17.42 5.40 -8.51
N ALA A 327 17.83 5.07 -9.74
CA ALA A 327 17.34 5.73 -10.93
C ALA A 327 15.82 5.54 -11.15
N GLY A 328 15.27 4.38 -10.76
CA GLY A 328 13.84 4.10 -10.77
C GLY A 328 13.07 4.93 -9.75
N ILE A 329 13.55 5.02 -8.51
CA ILE A 329 12.95 5.84 -7.46
C ILE A 329 12.93 7.30 -7.90
N ASN A 330 14.03 7.83 -8.44
CA ASN A 330 14.08 9.18 -8.96
C ASN A 330 13.04 9.41 -10.07
N LEU A 331 12.93 8.46 -11.01
CA LEU A 331 11.95 8.55 -12.09
C LEU A 331 10.50 8.61 -11.59
N VAL A 332 10.16 7.75 -10.63
CA VAL A 332 8.79 7.60 -10.13
C VAL A 332 8.40 8.75 -9.19
N THR A 333 9.35 9.25 -8.40
CA THR A 333 9.14 10.34 -7.44
C THR A 333 9.37 11.74 -8.03
N ASP A 334 9.83 11.83 -9.27
CA ASP A 334 9.96 13.11 -9.97
C ASP A 334 8.61 13.83 -10.05
N ARG A 335 8.61 15.09 -9.61
CA ARG A 335 7.42 15.95 -9.57
C ARG A 335 6.75 16.07 -10.93
N SER A 336 7.53 16.32 -11.97
CA SER A 336 6.98 16.57 -13.31
C SER A 336 6.31 15.33 -13.87
N ASN A 337 6.91 14.15 -13.68
CA ASN A 337 6.35 12.86 -14.07
C ASN A 337 5.05 12.55 -13.34
N PHE A 338 5.06 12.65 -12.00
CA PHE A 338 3.91 12.31 -11.19
C PHE A 338 2.74 13.26 -11.47
N GLN A 339 2.99 14.57 -11.46
CA GLN A 339 1.95 15.57 -11.74
C GLN A 339 1.40 15.43 -13.16
N ARG A 340 2.25 15.12 -14.15
CA ARG A 340 1.77 14.87 -15.52
C ARG A 340 0.89 13.62 -15.58
N PHE A 341 1.24 12.55 -14.90
CA PHE A 341 0.39 11.36 -14.82
C PHE A 341 -0.97 11.66 -14.15
N VAL A 342 -0.97 12.42 -13.05
CA VAL A 342 -2.20 12.91 -12.43
C VAL A 342 -3.03 13.76 -13.40
N MET A 343 -2.40 14.61 -14.21
CA MET A 343 -3.09 15.38 -15.27
C MET A 343 -3.67 14.47 -16.36
N ILE A 344 -3.00 13.35 -16.70
CA ILE A 344 -3.57 12.35 -17.61
C ILE A 344 -4.88 11.81 -17.04
N LEU A 345 -4.90 11.44 -15.76
CA LEU A 345 -6.09 10.93 -15.06
C LEU A 345 -7.22 11.97 -14.98
N ARG A 346 -6.90 13.23 -14.62
CA ARG A 346 -7.88 14.34 -14.68
C ARG A 346 -8.44 14.50 -16.08
N GLY A 347 -7.54 14.47 -17.06
CA GLY A 347 -7.88 14.43 -18.47
C GLY A 347 -8.65 13.19 -18.88
N MET A 348 -8.89 12.18 -18.06
CA MET A 348 -9.82 11.09 -18.38
C MET A 348 -11.22 11.30 -17.79
N GLY A 349 -11.40 12.34 -16.97
CA GLY A 349 -12.63 12.58 -16.20
C GLY A 349 -12.55 12.11 -14.74
N VAL A 350 -11.35 11.76 -14.24
CA VAL A 350 -11.15 11.44 -12.82
C VAL A 350 -11.01 12.76 -12.05
N VAL A 351 -12.06 13.18 -11.36
CA VAL A 351 -12.17 14.52 -10.72
C VAL A 351 -12.28 14.45 -9.20
N THR A 352 -12.66 13.30 -8.64
CA THR A 352 -12.83 13.11 -7.19
C THR A 352 -12.25 11.79 -6.71
N SER A 353 -11.81 11.75 -5.44
CA SER A 353 -11.20 10.57 -4.82
C SER A 353 -12.19 9.48 -4.40
N ASP A 354 -13.48 9.77 -4.36
CA ASP A 354 -14.52 8.88 -3.84
C ASP A 354 -15.39 8.27 -4.95
N ARG A 355 -15.78 9.07 -5.96
CA ARG A 355 -16.78 8.72 -6.98
C ARG A 355 -16.19 8.40 -8.35
N THR A 356 -15.11 9.08 -8.76
CA THR A 356 -14.50 8.85 -10.09
C THR A 356 -13.11 8.20 -10.01
N LYS A 357 -12.45 8.20 -8.84
CA LYS A 357 -11.20 7.48 -8.61
C LYS A 357 -11.33 5.98 -8.91
N ILE A 358 -10.48 5.47 -9.79
CA ILE A 358 -10.43 4.04 -10.12
C ILE A 358 -10.07 3.24 -8.86
N GLN A 359 -10.86 2.19 -8.57
CA GLN A 359 -10.59 1.27 -7.47
C GLN A 359 -9.51 0.26 -7.84
N GLY A 360 -8.64 -0.01 -6.86
CA GLY A 360 -7.45 -0.83 -7.02
C GLY A 360 -6.32 -0.04 -7.68
N THR A 361 -5.09 -0.24 -7.20
CA THR A 361 -3.92 0.48 -7.69
C THR A 361 -3.30 -0.17 -8.92
N GLY A 362 -3.52 -1.47 -9.17
CA GLY A 362 -2.86 -2.22 -10.26
C GLY A 362 -2.98 -1.59 -11.65
N VAL A 363 -4.17 -1.15 -12.06
CA VAL A 363 -4.37 -0.44 -13.35
C VAL A 363 -3.60 0.87 -13.39
N LEU A 364 -3.65 1.65 -12.31
CA LEU A 364 -3.00 2.96 -12.23
C LEU A 364 -1.47 2.82 -12.15
N ASN A 365 -0.97 1.82 -11.42
CA ASN A 365 0.44 1.49 -11.34
C ASN A 365 0.99 1.12 -12.71
N PHE A 366 0.29 0.24 -13.43
CA PHE A 366 0.70 -0.10 -14.79
C PHE A 366 0.59 1.11 -15.73
N GLY A 367 -0.49 1.90 -15.62
CA GLY A 367 -0.64 3.14 -16.39
C GLY A 367 0.52 4.12 -16.16
N TYR A 368 0.96 4.28 -14.91
CA TYR A 368 2.10 5.14 -14.58
C TYR A 368 3.42 4.54 -15.07
N ALA A 369 3.62 3.24 -14.88
CA ALA A 369 4.78 2.52 -15.42
C ALA A 369 4.87 2.65 -16.95
N LEU A 370 3.75 2.50 -17.65
CA LEU A 370 3.69 2.66 -19.10
C LEU A 370 4.01 4.10 -19.51
N TYR A 371 3.44 5.10 -18.84
CA TYR A 371 3.77 6.50 -19.08
C TYR A 371 5.28 6.76 -18.95
N LEU A 372 5.87 6.29 -17.86
CA LEU A 372 7.30 6.45 -17.58
C LEU A 372 8.19 5.71 -18.60
N LEU A 373 7.81 4.48 -18.97
CA LEU A 373 8.51 3.69 -20.00
C LEU A 373 8.52 4.45 -21.33
N LEU A 374 7.35 4.84 -21.83
CA LEU A 374 7.22 5.52 -23.11
C LEU A 374 7.91 6.89 -23.13
N LYS A 375 7.93 7.59 -21.98
CA LYS A 375 8.65 8.85 -21.83
C LYS A 375 10.17 8.65 -21.87
N GLN A 376 10.70 7.63 -21.20
CA GLN A 376 12.14 7.33 -21.24
C GLN A 376 12.59 6.84 -22.61
N GLU A 377 11.75 6.06 -23.26
CA GLU A 377 11.96 5.55 -24.60
C GLU A 377 11.45 6.52 -25.67
N MET A 378 11.35 7.83 -25.39
CA MET A 378 11.01 8.88 -26.39
C MET A 378 11.94 8.89 -27.61
N HIS A 379 13.04 8.14 -27.56
CA HIS A 379 13.83 7.75 -28.74
C HIS A 379 13.07 6.88 -29.77
N THR A 380 11.82 6.46 -29.48
CA THR A 380 10.87 5.80 -30.39
C THR A 380 10.15 6.76 -31.35
N GLY A 381 10.29 8.08 -31.17
CA GLY A 381 9.70 9.08 -32.06
C GLY A 381 8.25 9.47 -31.74
N LEU A 382 7.67 8.99 -30.63
CA LEU A 382 6.33 9.38 -30.18
C LEU A 382 6.31 10.78 -29.56
N SER A 383 5.32 11.59 -29.95
CA SER A 383 5.00 12.85 -29.29
C SER A 383 4.38 12.63 -27.91
N ASN A 384 4.45 13.63 -27.03
CA ASN A 384 3.78 13.60 -25.73
C ASN A 384 2.27 13.30 -25.85
N SER A 385 1.61 13.82 -26.89
CA SER A 385 0.18 13.56 -27.13
C SER A 385 -0.10 12.09 -27.44
N GLN A 386 0.75 11.45 -28.26
CA GLN A 386 0.67 10.02 -28.55
C GLN A 386 0.89 9.16 -27.31
N ILE A 387 1.89 9.49 -26.49
CA ILE A 387 2.15 8.78 -25.23
C ILE A 387 0.91 8.82 -24.34
N GLU A 388 0.33 10.00 -24.14
CA GLU A 388 -0.83 10.12 -23.27
C GLU A 388 -2.06 9.42 -23.83
N ASN A 389 -2.27 9.44 -25.16
CA ASN A 389 -3.32 8.64 -25.80
C ASN A 389 -3.16 7.16 -25.43
N VAL A 390 -1.96 6.59 -25.68
CA VAL A 390 -1.68 5.18 -25.38
C VAL A 390 -1.97 4.87 -23.91
N VAL A 391 -1.51 5.71 -22.99
CA VAL A 391 -1.74 5.53 -21.55
C VAL A 391 -3.23 5.59 -21.19
N ARG A 392 -3.98 6.58 -21.68
CA ARG A 392 -5.42 6.73 -21.39
C ARG A 392 -6.22 5.54 -21.88
N ARG A 393 -6.00 5.13 -23.12
CA ARG A 393 -6.70 4.00 -23.75
C ARG A 393 -6.31 2.69 -23.10
N TRP A 394 -5.04 2.50 -22.74
CA TRP A 394 -4.61 1.30 -22.01
C TRP A 394 -5.23 1.18 -20.62
N ILE A 395 -5.33 2.29 -19.87
CA ILE A 395 -6.01 2.32 -18.56
C ILE A 395 -7.48 1.90 -18.73
N LEU A 396 -8.20 2.48 -19.68
CA LEU A 396 -9.60 2.12 -19.93
C LEU A 396 -9.74 0.68 -20.40
N LEU A 397 -8.93 0.22 -21.35
CA LEU A 397 -8.92 -1.16 -21.83
C LEU A 397 -8.73 -2.12 -20.65
N SER A 398 -7.78 -1.82 -19.76
CA SER A 398 -7.47 -2.65 -18.59
C SER A 398 -8.63 -2.70 -17.59
N ILE A 399 -9.37 -1.61 -17.41
CA ILE A 399 -10.59 -1.58 -16.58
C ILE A 399 -11.69 -2.44 -17.22
N LEU A 400 -11.96 -2.21 -18.51
CA LEU A 400 -13.05 -2.84 -19.26
C LEU A 400 -12.88 -4.36 -19.39
N THR A 401 -11.64 -4.83 -19.41
CA THR A 401 -11.28 -6.25 -19.56
C THR A 401 -10.87 -6.92 -18.24
N HIS A 402 -10.94 -6.19 -17.11
CA HIS A 402 -10.50 -6.68 -15.79
C HIS A 402 -9.05 -7.20 -15.75
N ARG A 403 -8.16 -6.65 -16.60
CA ARG A 403 -6.84 -7.18 -16.94
C ARG A 403 -5.92 -7.45 -15.73
N TYR A 404 -6.00 -6.61 -14.70
CA TYR A 404 -5.13 -6.69 -13.50
C TYR A 404 -5.87 -7.10 -12.22
N SER A 405 -7.02 -7.77 -12.32
CA SER A 405 -7.86 -8.12 -11.16
C SER A 405 -7.42 -9.38 -10.38
N GLY A 406 -6.68 -10.30 -11.02
CA GLY A 406 -6.23 -11.56 -10.41
C GLY A 406 -4.70 -11.67 -10.32
N SER A 407 -4.04 -11.93 -11.45
CA SER A 407 -2.59 -12.11 -11.56
C SER A 407 -1.88 -10.83 -12.00
N SER A 408 -2.14 -9.72 -11.30
CA SER A 408 -1.67 -8.38 -11.68
C SER A 408 -0.17 -8.36 -12.00
N GLU A 409 0.68 -8.90 -11.13
CA GLU A 409 2.13 -8.89 -11.33
C GLU A 409 2.58 -9.62 -12.60
N THR A 410 2.02 -10.81 -12.86
CA THR A 410 2.41 -11.61 -14.03
C THR A 410 1.91 -10.96 -15.32
N GLN A 411 0.69 -10.42 -15.29
CA GLN A 411 0.12 -9.74 -16.45
C GLN A 411 0.86 -8.43 -16.75
N SER A 412 1.18 -7.63 -15.73
CA SER A 412 1.98 -6.42 -15.88
C SER A 412 3.37 -6.72 -16.46
N GLU A 413 4.03 -7.80 -16.02
CA GLU A 413 5.32 -8.22 -16.62
C GLU A 413 5.20 -8.56 -18.10
N ALA A 414 4.14 -9.28 -18.50
CA ALA A 414 3.90 -9.62 -19.90
C ALA A 414 3.64 -8.35 -20.73
N ASP A 415 2.80 -7.45 -20.22
CA ASP A 415 2.40 -6.23 -20.91
C ASP A 415 3.55 -5.25 -21.06
N ILE A 416 4.35 -5.02 -20.02
CA ILE A 416 5.47 -4.07 -20.09
C ILE A 416 6.55 -4.54 -21.08
N LYS A 417 6.78 -5.87 -21.16
CA LYS A 417 7.68 -6.47 -22.17
C LYS A 417 7.12 -6.31 -23.57
N MET A 418 5.81 -6.45 -23.75
CA MET A 418 5.15 -6.26 -25.03
C MET A 418 5.32 -4.80 -25.52
N PHE A 419 5.13 -3.82 -24.64
CA PHE A 419 5.35 -2.41 -24.98
C PHE A 419 6.82 -2.06 -25.23
N ARG A 420 7.75 -2.63 -24.46
CA ARG A 420 9.18 -2.37 -24.65
C ARG A 420 9.73 -2.92 -25.95
N ASN A 421 9.24 -4.10 -26.37
CA ASN A 421 9.77 -4.81 -27.54
C ASN A 421 8.98 -4.53 -28.83
N GLY A 422 7.90 -3.76 -28.76
CA GLY A 422 7.01 -3.49 -29.89
C GLY A 422 6.73 -2.00 -30.06
N ASP A 423 6.18 -1.63 -31.22
CA ASP A 423 5.66 -0.27 -31.41
C ASP A 423 4.43 -0.04 -30.51
N PRO A 424 4.42 0.97 -29.63
CA PRO A 424 3.35 1.15 -28.65
C PRO A 424 1.96 1.33 -29.26
N LEU A 425 1.84 1.98 -30.43
CA LEU A 425 0.57 2.18 -31.11
C LEU A 425 0.08 0.88 -31.76
N ALA A 426 0.97 0.11 -32.38
CA ALA A 426 0.67 -1.22 -32.92
C ALA A 426 0.24 -2.20 -31.82
N VAL A 427 0.94 -2.18 -30.68
CA VAL A 427 0.60 -2.99 -29.49
C VAL A 427 -0.81 -2.66 -29.00
N LEU A 428 -1.13 -1.36 -28.82
CA LEU A 428 -2.46 -0.93 -28.41
C LEU A 428 -3.52 -1.38 -29.42
N THR A 429 -3.30 -1.11 -30.70
CA THR A 429 -4.24 -1.47 -31.79
C THR A 429 -4.50 -2.97 -31.86
N MET A 430 -3.47 -3.79 -31.66
CA MET A 430 -3.60 -5.25 -31.61
C MET A 430 -4.48 -5.68 -30.43
N GLN A 431 -4.25 -5.13 -29.24
CA GLN A 431 -5.03 -5.48 -28.06
C GLN A 431 -6.49 -5.00 -28.16
N GLU A 432 -6.74 -3.88 -28.82
CA GLU A 432 -8.09 -3.40 -29.11
C GLU A 432 -8.84 -4.37 -30.03
N LYS A 433 -8.21 -4.82 -31.11
CA LYS A 433 -8.81 -5.80 -32.03
C LYS A 433 -9.11 -7.13 -31.35
N LEU A 434 -8.29 -7.54 -30.39
CA LEU A 434 -8.46 -8.79 -29.66
C LEU A 434 -9.56 -8.73 -28.59
N ASN A 435 -9.71 -7.59 -27.90
CA ASN A 435 -10.52 -7.51 -26.69
C ASN A 435 -11.76 -6.60 -26.80
N LEU A 436 -11.72 -5.59 -27.68
CA LEU A 436 -12.76 -4.57 -27.82
C LEU A 436 -13.47 -4.69 -29.18
N THR A 437 -13.89 -5.91 -29.51
CA THR A 437 -14.67 -6.21 -30.73
C THR A 437 -16.03 -5.51 -30.72
N ASP A 438 -16.73 -5.47 -31.86
CA ASP A 438 -18.08 -4.90 -31.88
C ASP A 438 -19.02 -5.67 -30.92
N GLU A 439 -18.92 -7.00 -30.87
CA GLU A 439 -19.65 -7.85 -29.92
C GLU A 439 -19.32 -7.54 -28.45
N PHE A 440 -18.07 -7.13 -28.17
CA PHE A 440 -17.72 -6.66 -26.82
C PHE A 440 -18.57 -5.45 -26.43
N TRP A 441 -18.69 -4.47 -27.33
CA TRP A 441 -19.44 -3.24 -27.06
C TRP A 441 -20.95 -3.45 -27.05
N THR A 442 -21.49 -4.28 -27.96
CA THR A 442 -22.94 -4.48 -28.12
C THR A 442 -23.52 -5.46 -27.11
N ASP A 443 -22.75 -6.47 -26.70
CA ASP A 443 -23.27 -7.59 -25.91
C ASP A 443 -22.55 -7.76 -24.57
N MET A 444 -21.22 -7.82 -24.57
CA MET A 444 -20.47 -8.14 -23.34
C MET A 444 -20.46 -7.00 -22.32
N LEU A 445 -20.18 -5.77 -22.75
CA LEU A 445 -20.12 -4.63 -21.84
C LEU A 445 -21.48 -4.32 -21.18
N PRO A 446 -22.62 -4.33 -21.91
CA PRO A 446 -23.93 -4.24 -21.28
C PRO A 446 -24.19 -5.33 -20.23
N LYS A 447 -23.76 -6.58 -20.48
CA LYS A 447 -23.84 -7.66 -19.49
C LYS A 447 -22.96 -7.40 -18.26
N ASN A 448 -21.76 -6.87 -18.45
CA ASN A 448 -20.86 -6.51 -17.34
C ASN A 448 -21.40 -5.35 -16.47
N LEU A 449 -22.32 -4.54 -17.01
CA LEU A 449 -23.02 -3.48 -16.26
C LEU A 449 -24.19 -4.00 -15.40
N VAL A 450 -24.47 -5.31 -15.39
CA VAL A 450 -25.43 -5.93 -14.46
C VAL A 450 -24.78 -6.07 -13.09
N THR A 451 -24.86 -5.02 -12.29
CA THR A 451 -24.29 -4.99 -10.93
C THR A 451 -25.05 -4.03 -10.04
N SER A 452 -25.07 -4.34 -8.74
CA SER A 452 -25.67 -3.48 -7.71
C SER A 452 -24.66 -2.60 -6.97
N SER A 453 -23.37 -2.72 -7.32
CA SER A 453 -22.29 -2.04 -6.64
C SER A 453 -21.93 -0.72 -7.33
N ALA A 454 -22.32 0.39 -6.71
CA ALA A 454 -22.00 1.76 -7.14
C ALA A 454 -20.50 2.10 -7.04
N VAL A 455 -19.67 1.23 -6.46
CA VAL A 455 -18.23 1.44 -6.36
C VAL A 455 -17.44 0.83 -7.51
N THR A 456 -18.10 0.06 -8.39
CA THR A 456 -17.49 -0.63 -9.53
C THR A 456 -16.79 0.33 -10.50
N ASN A 457 -15.66 -0.10 -11.05
CA ASN A 457 -14.91 0.73 -12.01
C ASN A 457 -15.71 1.03 -13.29
N LEU A 458 -16.64 0.17 -13.71
CA LEU A 458 -17.48 0.43 -14.88
C LEU A 458 -18.44 1.61 -14.65
N TRP A 459 -19.06 1.70 -13.47
CA TRP A 459 -19.86 2.88 -13.10
C TRP A 459 -19.02 4.16 -13.09
N ARG A 460 -17.79 4.08 -12.55
CA ARG A 460 -16.86 5.22 -12.53
C ARG A 460 -16.47 5.67 -13.94
N VAL A 461 -16.19 4.73 -14.84
CA VAL A 461 -15.89 5.04 -16.26
C VAL A 461 -17.10 5.64 -16.96
N PHE A 462 -18.32 5.20 -16.65
CA PHE A 462 -19.52 5.86 -17.14
C PHE A 462 -19.61 7.31 -16.65
N LEU A 463 -19.41 7.59 -15.35
CA LEU A 463 -19.35 8.96 -14.83
C LEU A 463 -18.24 9.79 -15.48
N MET A 464 -17.05 9.21 -15.68
CA MET A 464 -15.95 9.85 -16.39
C MET A 464 -16.35 10.28 -17.81
N SER A 465 -17.18 9.50 -18.51
CA SER A 465 -17.68 9.85 -19.84
C SER A 465 -18.57 11.09 -19.81
N GLN A 466 -19.39 11.23 -18.76
CA GLN A 466 -20.27 12.37 -18.54
C GLN A 466 -19.48 13.61 -18.11
N VAL A 467 -18.50 13.45 -17.21
CA VAL A 467 -17.55 14.53 -16.83
C VAL A 467 -16.84 15.08 -18.06
N ARG A 468 -16.34 14.20 -18.94
CA ARG A 468 -15.64 14.61 -20.16
C ARG A 468 -16.54 15.32 -21.17
N LYS A 469 -17.82 15.00 -21.19
CA LYS A 469 -18.83 15.69 -21.99
C LYS A 469 -19.38 16.95 -21.34
N GLN A 470 -18.95 17.28 -20.11
CA GLN A 470 -19.50 18.39 -19.33
C GLN A 470 -21.03 18.26 -19.17
N SER A 471 -21.50 17.03 -18.95
CA SER A 471 -22.93 16.74 -18.86
C SER A 471 -23.60 17.40 -17.66
N HIS A 472 -24.88 17.73 -17.84
CA HIS A 472 -25.76 18.24 -16.77
C HIS A 472 -26.33 17.09 -15.94
N LEU A 473 -26.75 17.43 -14.73
CA LEU A 473 -27.55 16.52 -13.90
C LEU A 473 -28.85 16.14 -14.60
N TRP A 474 -29.39 14.98 -14.23
CA TRP A 474 -30.64 14.52 -14.82
C TRP A 474 -31.78 15.47 -14.45
N LEU A 475 -32.56 15.89 -15.45
CA LEU A 475 -33.65 16.87 -15.31
C LEU A 475 -33.19 18.19 -14.68
N GLU A 476 -32.01 18.66 -15.07
CA GLU A 476 -31.46 19.97 -14.75
C GLU A 476 -30.87 20.64 -15.99
N ARG A 477 -30.80 21.98 -15.97
CA ARG A 477 -30.21 22.79 -17.06
C ARG A 477 -28.94 23.52 -16.66
N ASP A 478 -28.82 23.91 -15.40
CA ASP A 478 -27.74 24.79 -14.94
C ASP A 478 -26.77 24.09 -13.96
N LEU A 479 -27.09 22.85 -13.56
CA LEU A 479 -26.26 22.07 -12.62
C LEU A 479 -25.46 21.01 -13.37
N SER A 480 -24.14 21.12 -13.31
CA SER A 480 -23.24 20.16 -13.94
C SER A 480 -23.02 18.92 -13.07
N LEU A 481 -22.70 17.80 -13.72
CA LEU A 481 -22.29 16.58 -13.00
C LEU A 481 -20.99 16.81 -12.22
N VAL A 482 -20.04 17.59 -12.75
CA VAL A 482 -18.76 17.82 -12.10
C VAL A 482 -18.95 18.49 -10.75
N ASP A 483 -19.77 19.53 -10.69
CA ASP A 483 -20.06 20.26 -9.44
C ASP A 483 -20.74 19.33 -8.43
N ALA A 484 -21.71 18.52 -8.87
CA ALA A 484 -22.36 17.54 -8.01
C ALA A 484 -21.39 16.46 -7.50
N LEU A 485 -20.37 16.09 -8.27
CA LEU A 485 -19.35 15.15 -7.82
C LEU A 485 -18.46 15.78 -6.74
N THR A 486 -18.15 17.07 -6.84
CA THR A 486 -17.27 17.79 -5.90
C THR A 486 -17.97 18.35 -4.66
N GLU A 487 -19.26 18.69 -4.73
CA GLU A 487 -20.01 19.41 -3.68
C GLU A 487 -21.10 18.55 -3.01
N GLU A 488 -20.83 17.27 -2.76
CA GLU A 488 -21.73 16.33 -2.05
C GLU A 488 -23.07 16.01 -2.75
N GLY A 489 -23.16 16.11 -4.08
CA GLY A 489 -24.37 15.67 -4.83
C GLY A 489 -24.70 14.21 -4.57
N ASN A 490 -25.97 13.82 -4.59
CA ASN A 490 -26.38 12.45 -4.24
C ASN A 490 -26.73 11.61 -5.48
N VAL A 491 -26.48 10.31 -5.36
CA VAL A 491 -26.93 9.32 -6.35
C VAL A 491 -28.35 8.89 -5.96
N HIS A 492 -29.26 8.96 -6.91
CA HIS A 492 -30.66 8.64 -6.76
C HIS A 492 -31.09 7.56 -7.76
N HIS A 493 -32.25 6.95 -7.51
CA HIS A 493 -32.84 5.95 -8.39
C HIS A 493 -33.77 6.61 -9.42
N ILE A 494 -33.66 6.21 -10.69
CA ILE A 494 -34.50 6.71 -11.79
C ILE A 494 -35.92 6.17 -11.64
N PHE A 495 -36.05 4.87 -11.43
CA PHE A 495 -37.24 4.27 -10.85
C PHE A 495 -37.10 4.35 -9.33
N PRO A 496 -37.88 5.18 -8.63
CA PRO A 496 -37.68 5.42 -7.22
C PRO A 496 -37.70 4.13 -6.40
N ARG A 497 -36.81 4.04 -5.40
CA ARG A 497 -36.69 2.84 -4.56
C ARG A 497 -38.01 2.48 -3.86
N ALA A 498 -38.72 3.46 -3.30
CA ALA A 498 -39.99 3.23 -2.63
C ALA A 498 -41.06 2.68 -3.58
N TYR A 499 -41.09 3.21 -4.82
CA TYR A 499 -41.96 2.74 -5.88
C TYR A 499 -41.70 1.27 -6.21
N LEU A 500 -40.44 0.88 -6.42
CA LEU A 500 -40.08 -0.50 -6.75
C LEU A 500 -40.35 -1.47 -5.58
N ILE A 501 -40.07 -1.07 -4.33
CA ILE A 501 -40.37 -1.90 -3.14
C ILE A 501 -41.88 -2.21 -3.06
N LYS A 502 -42.73 -1.21 -3.32
CA LYS A 502 -44.20 -1.39 -3.31
C LYS A 502 -44.68 -2.41 -4.34
N HIS A 503 -43.92 -2.62 -5.41
CA HIS A 503 -44.23 -3.57 -6.49
C HIS A 503 -43.44 -4.87 -6.41
N GLY A 504 -42.80 -5.16 -5.26
CA GLY A 504 -42.22 -6.46 -4.96
C GLY A 504 -40.75 -6.66 -5.35
N PHE A 505 -40.05 -5.62 -5.81
CA PHE A 505 -38.63 -5.73 -6.18
C PHE A 505 -37.72 -5.79 -4.95
N GLY A 506 -36.80 -6.76 -4.96
CA GLY A 506 -35.78 -6.97 -3.94
C GLY A 506 -34.63 -5.97 -4.01
N LYS A 507 -33.81 -5.95 -2.94
CA LYS A 507 -32.72 -4.99 -2.78
C LYS A 507 -31.68 -5.02 -3.90
N SER A 508 -31.33 -6.19 -4.40
CA SER A 508 -30.38 -6.33 -5.52
C SER A 508 -30.96 -5.86 -6.85
N GLU A 509 -32.28 -5.89 -7.02
CA GLU A 509 -32.98 -5.55 -8.27
C GLU A 509 -33.19 -4.04 -8.39
N TYR A 510 -33.57 -3.34 -7.32
CA TYR A 510 -33.71 -1.88 -7.40
C TYR A 510 -32.39 -1.12 -7.30
N ASN A 511 -31.35 -1.68 -6.67
CA ASN A 511 -30.02 -1.06 -6.52
C ASN A 511 -29.09 -1.30 -7.71
N GLN A 512 -29.62 -1.43 -8.93
CA GLN A 512 -28.82 -1.62 -10.14
C GLN A 512 -28.12 -0.31 -10.52
N ILE A 513 -26.86 -0.37 -10.96
CA ILE A 513 -26.15 0.84 -11.43
C ILE A 513 -26.85 1.50 -12.62
N ALA A 514 -27.52 0.71 -13.46
CA ALA A 514 -28.35 1.20 -14.55
C ALA A 514 -29.66 1.85 -14.09
N ASN A 515 -30.00 1.80 -12.80
CA ASN A 515 -31.06 2.59 -12.18
C ASN A 515 -30.53 3.85 -11.47
N TYR A 516 -29.21 4.07 -11.43
CA TYR A 516 -28.62 5.21 -10.73
C TYR A 516 -28.43 6.43 -11.62
N VAL A 517 -28.63 7.60 -11.03
CA VAL A 517 -28.38 8.90 -11.66
C VAL A 517 -28.07 9.96 -10.62
N PHE A 518 -27.33 11.00 -10.99
CA PHE A 518 -27.19 12.19 -10.15
C PHE A 518 -28.37 13.13 -10.39
N LEU A 519 -28.97 13.58 -9.28
CA LEU A 519 -30.14 14.44 -9.24
C LEU A 519 -29.94 15.50 -8.16
N SER A 520 -30.51 16.69 -8.38
CA SER A 520 -30.58 17.70 -7.32
C SER A 520 -31.58 17.26 -6.25
N GLN A 521 -31.37 17.70 -5.00
CA GLN A 521 -32.32 17.43 -3.92
C GLN A 521 -33.73 17.98 -4.20
N PRO A 522 -33.89 19.23 -4.72
CA PRO A 522 -35.21 19.73 -5.13
C PRO A 522 -35.90 18.83 -6.17
N ARG A 523 -35.16 18.37 -7.19
CA ARG A 523 -35.71 17.47 -8.21
C ARG A 523 -36.13 16.13 -7.64
N ASN A 524 -35.30 15.55 -6.77
CA ASN A 524 -35.63 14.28 -6.12
C ASN A 524 -36.90 14.39 -5.26
N LEU A 525 -37.13 15.53 -4.58
CA LEU A 525 -38.36 15.76 -3.81
C LEU A 525 -39.59 15.86 -4.70
N GLN A 526 -39.48 16.47 -5.89
CA GLN A 526 -40.58 16.52 -6.86
C GLN A 526 -40.91 15.16 -7.46
N ILE A 527 -39.90 14.33 -7.73
CA ILE A 527 -40.08 12.97 -8.25
C ILE A 527 -40.74 12.05 -7.18
N SER A 528 -40.33 12.19 -5.91
CA SER A 528 -40.83 11.38 -4.79
C SER A 528 -40.76 9.86 -5.10
N ASP A 529 -41.88 9.16 -5.03
CA ASP A 529 -42.08 7.73 -5.27
C ASP A 529 -42.94 7.47 -6.53
N GLN A 530 -42.95 8.42 -7.46
CA GLN A 530 -43.72 8.33 -8.70
C GLN A 530 -43.06 7.40 -9.73
N ALA A 531 -43.86 6.78 -10.60
CA ALA A 531 -43.32 6.04 -11.73
C ALA A 531 -42.71 7.02 -12.76
N PRO A 532 -41.74 6.58 -13.59
CA PRO A 532 -41.19 7.41 -14.66
C PRO A 532 -42.20 8.03 -15.60
N LYS A 533 -43.22 7.27 -16.04
CA LYS A 533 -44.31 7.83 -16.86
C LYS A 533 -45.06 8.97 -16.16
N ASP A 534 -45.18 8.92 -14.83
CA ASP A 534 -45.95 9.89 -14.07
C ASP A 534 -45.12 11.17 -13.86
N TYR A 535 -43.89 11.07 -13.33
CA TYR A 535 -43.07 12.26 -13.09
C TYR A 535 -42.57 12.90 -14.40
N LEU A 536 -42.36 12.13 -15.46
CA LEU A 536 -42.02 12.66 -16.80
C LEU A 536 -43.23 13.18 -17.57
N SER A 537 -44.45 13.04 -17.06
CA SER A 537 -45.63 13.73 -17.61
C SER A 537 -45.81 15.12 -17.01
N ASN A 538 -45.14 15.41 -15.89
CA ASN A 538 -45.24 16.69 -15.20
C ASN A 538 -44.45 17.78 -15.97
N PRO A 539 -45.11 18.85 -16.45
CA PRO A 539 -44.45 19.94 -17.16
C PRO A 539 -43.37 20.67 -16.33
N ASP A 540 -43.55 20.78 -15.01
CA ASP A 540 -42.59 21.44 -14.12
C ASP A 540 -41.28 20.65 -13.98
N ILE A 541 -41.37 19.33 -14.21
CA ILE A 541 -40.20 18.45 -14.26
C ILE A 541 -39.62 18.45 -15.67
N MET A 542 -40.45 18.22 -16.66
CA MET A 542 -40.03 18.10 -18.06
C MET A 542 -39.53 19.39 -18.68
N HIS A 543 -39.85 20.55 -18.10
CA HIS A 543 -39.22 21.81 -18.46
C HIS A 543 -37.69 21.68 -18.47
N TYR A 544 -37.11 20.85 -17.60
CA TYR A 544 -35.67 20.64 -17.49
C TYR A 544 -35.15 19.41 -18.24
N GLY A 545 -36.03 18.61 -18.86
CA GLY A 545 -35.66 17.42 -19.63
C GLY A 545 -35.63 17.69 -21.14
N SER A 546 -34.44 17.84 -21.72
CA SER A 546 -34.24 17.95 -23.18
C SER A 546 -33.73 16.64 -23.79
N ALA A 547 -33.71 16.54 -25.13
CA ALA A 547 -33.14 15.36 -25.82
C ALA A 547 -31.64 15.20 -25.49
N GLU A 548 -30.94 16.33 -25.33
CA GLU A 548 -29.55 16.40 -24.90
C GLU A 548 -29.40 15.87 -23.48
N ASN A 549 -30.25 16.32 -22.53
CA ASN A 549 -30.20 15.83 -21.14
C ASN A 549 -30.45 14.31 -21.04
N PHE A 550 -31.36 13.75 -21.86
CA PHE A 550 -31.56 12.31 -22.00
C PHE A 550 -30.30 11.61 -22.53
N SER A 551 -29.69 12.14 -23.59
CA SER A 551 -28.47 11.59 -24.19
C SER A 551 -27.26 11.65 -23.25
N GLU A 552 -27.09 12.78 -22.55
CA GLU A 552 -26.03 13.03 -21.55
C GLU A 552 -26.10 12.05 -20.37
N ASN A 553 -27.31 11.63 -19.98
CA ASN A 553 -27.54 10.73 -18.84
C ASN A 553 -27.81 9.27 -19.23
N ALA A 554 -27.60 8.94 -20.51
CA ALA A 554 -27.86 7.62 -21.09
C ALA A 554 -29.30 7.13 -20.82
N MET A 555 -30.28 8.01 -20.96
CA MET A 555 -31.70 7.70 -20.72
C MET A 555 -32.40 7.32 -22.03
N PRO A 556 -33.08 6.16 -22.09
CA PRO A 556 -33.86 5.81 -23.26
C PRO A 556 -35.13 6.68 -23.34
N LEU A 557 -35.51 7.13 -24.55
CA LEU A 557 -36.71 7.96 -24.74
C LEU A 557 -38.00 7.24 -24.33
N SER A 558 -38.01 5.90 -24.44
CA SER A 558 -39.09 5.02 -24.01
C SER A 558 -39.41 5.14 -22.50
N LEU A 559 -38.48 5.66 -21.69
CA LEU A 559 -38.67 5.88 -20.24
C LEU A 559 -39.93 6.71 -19.94
N ARG A 560 -40.31 7.62 -20.85
CA ARG A 560 -41.49 8.48 -20.71
C ARG A 560 -42.82 7.74 -20.61
N THR A 561 -42.87 6.47 -21.03
CA THR A 561 -44.10 5.66 -21.00
C THR A 561 -43.97 4.45 -20.07
N MET A 562 -42.86 4.33 -19.33
CA MET A 562 -42.56 3.14 -18.54
C MET A 562 -43.08 3.23 -17.10
N ASP A 563 -43.52 2.08 -16.59
CA ASP A 563 -43.79 1.82 -15.17
C ASP A 563 -43.07 0.54 -14.70
N TYR A 564 -43.35 0.07 -13.49
CA TYR A 564 -42.68 -1.08 -12.88
C TYR A 564 -42.67 -2.34 -13.77
N THR A 565 -43.68 -2.53 -14.63
CA THR A 565 -43.77 -3.69 -15.55
C THR A 565 -42.69 -3.67 -16.63
N SER A 566 -42.16 -2.49 -16.94
CA SER A 566 -41.13 -2.26 -17.96
C SER A 566 -39.72 -2.12 -17.37
N TYR A 567 -39.55 -2.30 -16.05
CA TYR A 567 -38.30 -1.98 -15.36
C TYR A 567 -37.09 -2.78 -15.89
N GLU A 568 -37.24 -4.09 -16.13
CA GLU A 568 -36.14 -4.88 -16.71
C GLU A 568 -35.76 -4.42 -18.12
N SER A 569 -36.74 -4.15 -18.98
CA SER A 569 -36.49 -3.62 -20.32
C SER A 569 -35.83 -2.24 -20.28
N PHE A 570 -36.19 -1.39 -19.33
CA PHE A 570 -35.51 -0.12 -19.09
C PHE A 570 -34.03 -0.34 -18.75
N LEU A 571 -33.74 -1.25 -17.81
CA LEU A 571 -32.36 -1.52 -17.41
C LEU A 571 -31.53 -2.05 -18.58
N GLU A 572 -32.08 -2.95 -19.41
CA GLU A 572 -31.44 -3.43 -20.63
C GLU A 572 -31.13 -2.30 -21.61
N GLN A 573 -32.12 -1.47 -21.94
CA GLN A 573 -31.96 -0.33 -22.86
C GLN A 573 -30.92 0.67 -22.33
N ARG A 574 -30.96 1.01 -21.04
CA ARG A 574 -30.03 1.96 -20.43
C ARG A 574 -28.60 1.41 -20.41
N ARG A 575 -28.38 0.12 -20.15
CA ARG A 575 -27.04 -0.48 -20.18
C ARG A 575 -26.40 -0.38 -21.57
N ILE A 576 -27.17 -0.51 -22.65
CA ILE A 576 -26.69 -0.30 -24.02
C ILE A 576 -26.24 1.16 -24.22
N LEU A 577 -27.04 2.14 -23.78
CA LEU A 577 -26.69 3.57 -23.88
C LEU A 577 -25.49 3.95 -23.01
N MET A 578 -25.36 3.34 -21.83
CA MET A 578 -24.19 3.50 -20.96
C MET A 578 -22.93 2.93 -21.62
N ALA A 579 -23.02 1.72 -22.20
CA ALA A 579 -21.93 1.08 -22.93
C ALA A 579 -21.48 1.93 -24.13
N ASP A 580 -22.40 2.52 -24.89
CA ASP A 580 -22.09 3.45 -25.97
C ASP A 580 -21.42 4.74 -25.47
N SER A 581 -21.83 5.27 -24.32
CA SER A 581 -21.18 6.44 -23.71
C SER A 581 -19.72 6.14 -23.32
N ILE A 582 -19.48 4.95 -22.76
CA ILE A 582 -18.14 4.44 -22.45
C ILE A 582 -17.32 4.23 -23.74
N ARG A 583 -17.92 3.66 -24.79
CA ARG A 583 -17.28 3.48 -26.10
C ARG A 583 -16.84 4.83 -26.67
N ARG A 584 -17.71 5.83 -26.65
CA ARG A 584 -17.40 7.19 -27.11
C ARG A 584 -16.28 7.83 -26.30
N LEU A 585 -16.26 7.68 -24.98
CA LEU A 585 -15.13 8.13 -24.15
C LEU A 585 -13.82 7.46 -24.58
N TYR A 586 -13.82 6.13 -24.75
CA TYR A 586 -12.63 5.37 -25.15
C TYR A 586 -12.00 5.88 -26.45
N TYR A 587 -12.83 6.04 -27.49
CA TYR A 587 -12.37 6.49 -28.80
C TYR A 587 -12.18 8.01 -28.91
N SER A 588 -12.69 8.80 -27.95
CA SER A 588 -12.39 10.25 -27.90
C SER A 588 -10.90 10.56 -27.69
N PHE A 589 -10.12 9.57 -27.23
CA PHE A 589 -8.68 9.69 -27.07
C PHE A 589 -7.88 9.25 -28.30
N ALA A 590 -8.52 8.63 -29.30
CA ALA A 590 -7.83 8.27 -30.53
C ALA A 590 -7.31 9.54 -31.22
N LEU A 591 -6.08 9.51 -31.72
CA LEU A 591 -5.56 10.61 -32.51
C LEU A 591 -6.25 10.59 -33.88
N ALA A 592 -6.70 11.77 -34.31
CA ALA A 592 -7.32 11.97 -35.61
C ALA A 592 -6.33 11.71 -36.75
#